data_AF-A0AAX3EQH3-F1
#
_entry.id   AF-A0AAX3EQH3-F1
#
_cell.length_a   1.000
_cell.length_b   1.000
_cell.length_c   1.000
_cell.angle_alpha   90.00
_cell.angle_beta   90.00
_cell.angle_gamma   90.00
#
_symmetry.space_group_name_H-M   'P 1'
#
loop_
_entity.id
_entity.type
_entity.pdbx_description
1 polymer ?
#
loop_
_entity_poly.entity_id
_entity_poly.type
_entity_poly.pdbx_seq_one_letter_code
_entity_poly.pdbx_strand_id
1 'polypeptide(L)'
;MTITIYTITDENTGRECANCTATKKAMDRKGITYQSREMTAAEREAFKKAGHLAAPVVVTDSETWAGFRPDKILTLTTKDS
;
A
#
# COMPACT_ATOMS: atom_id res chain seq x y z
N MET A 1 3.82 1.57 15.23
CA MET A 1 3.11 2.23 14.10
C MET A 1 2.55 1.14 13.18
N THR A 2 1.25 1.17 12.85
CA THR A 2 0.62 0.16 12.00
C THR A 2 0.57 0.66 10.57
N ILE A 3 1.26 -0.04 9.67
CA ILE A 3 1.24 0.25 8.24
C ILE A 3 0.61 -0.95 7.54
N THR A 4 -0.49 -0.72 6.83
CA THR A 4 -1.16 -1.75 6.04
C THR A 4 -1.10 -1.37 4.57
N ILE A 5 -0.50 -2.25 3.77
CA ILE A 5 -0.47 -2.16 2.32
C ILE A 5 -1.60 -3.04 1.78
N TYR A 6 -2.56 -2.38 1.19
CA TYR A 6 -3.66 -2.99 0.46
C TYR A 6 -3.23 -3.19 -0.99
N THR A 7 -3.09 -4.45 -1.38
CA THR A 7 -2.65 -4.82 -2.72
C THR A 7 -3.82 -5.28 -3.59
N ILE A 8 -3.61 -5.28 -4.90
CA ILE A 8 -4.52 -5.93 -5.84
C ILE A 8 -3.73 -6.93 -6.67
N THR A 9 -4.37 -8.05 -6.95
CA THR A 9 -3.94 -9.01 -7.94
C THR A 9 -4.68 -8.71 -9.23
N ASP A 10 -3.94 -8.54 -10.32
CA ASP A 10 -4.51 -8.34 -11.64
C ASP A 10 -5.22 -9.63 -12.06
N GLU A 11 -6.52 -9.55 -12.33
CA GLU A 11 -7.34 -10.71 -12.65
C GLU A 11 -6.98 -11.35 -14.00
N ASN A 12 -6.41 -10.57 -14.92
CA ASN A 12 -6.04 -11.03 -16.25
C ASN A 12 -4.74 -11.83 -16.26
N THR A 13 -3.80 -11.45 -15.39
CA THR A 13 -2.45 -12.03 -15.33
C THR A 13 -2.21 -12.88 -14.08
N GLY A 14 -3.09 -12.81 -13.08
CA GLY A 14 -2.95 -13.46 -11.78
C GLY A 14 -1.73 -12.98 -10.99
N ARG A 15 -1.17 -11.82 -11.37
CA ARG A 15 0.04 -11.27 -10.76
C ARG A 15 -0.31 -10.08 -9.90
N GLU A 16 0.39 -9.96 -8.78
CA GLU A 16 0.29 -8.76 -7.96
C GLU A 16 0.71 -7.54 -8.79
N CYS A 17 -0.01 -6.43 -8.62
CA CYS A 17 0.27 -5.21 -9.36
C CYS A 17 1.73 -4.75 -9.19
N ALA A 18 2.38 -4.29 -10.26
CA ALA A 18 3.79 -3.90 -10.22
C ALA A 18 4.08 -2.82 -9.15
N ASN A 19 3.14 -1.88 -8.98
CA ASN A 19 3.22 -0.84 -7.95
C ASN A 19 3.12 -1.40 -6.51
N CYS A 20 2.37 -2.48 -6.33
CA CYS A 20 2.18 -3.17 -5.05
C CYS A 20 3.52 -3.78 -4.62
N THR A 21 4.15 -4.51 -5.55
CA THR A 21 5.46 -5.09 -5.33
C THR A 21 6.55 -4.02 -5.14
N ALA A 22 6.50 -2.91 -5.88
CA ALA A 22 7.43 -1.80 -5.72
C ALA A 22 7.33 -1.12 -4.35
N THR A 23 6.10 -0.90 -3.86
CA THR A 23 5.83 -0.32 -2.54
C THR A 23 6.38 -1.19 -1.42
N LYS A 24 6.10 -2.51 -1.46
CA LYS A 24 6.63 -3.49 -0.50
C LYS A 24 8.16 -3.47 -0.46
N LYS A 25 8.80 -3.58 -1.63
CA LYS A 25 10.27 -3.50 -1.75
C LYS A 25 10.84 -2.20 -1.19
N ALA A 26 10.17 -1.07 -1.40
CA ALA A 26 10.63 0.22 -0.87
C ALA A 26 10.55 0.27 0.67
N MET A 27 9.48 -0.28 1.27
CA MET A 27 9.35 -0.38 2.72
C MET A 27 10.36 -1.36 3.33
N ASP A 28 10.55 -2.54 2.72
CA ASP A 28 11.57 -3.52 3.13
C ASP A 28 12.98 -2.91 3.11
N ARG A 29 13.32 -2.17 2.06
CA ARG A 29 14.62 -1.47 1.97
C ARG A 29 14.84 -0.45 3.08
N LYS A 30 13.79 0.11 3.65
CA LYS A 30 13.86 1.02 4.79
C LYS A 30 13.76 0.31 6.13
N GLY A 31 13.57 -1.01 6.16
CA GLY A 31 13.36 -1.77 7.39
C GLY A 31 12.04 -1.43 8.09
N ILE A 32 11.03 -0.98 7.34
CA ILE A 32 9.72 -0.63 7.89
C ILE A 32 8.87 -1.89 8.00
N THR A 33 8.37 -2.16 9.19
CA THR A 33 7.38 -3.23 9.41
C THR A 33 6.04 -2.82 8.85
N TYR A 34 5.46 -3.66 7.98
CA TYR A 34 4.14 -3.44 7.40
C TYR A 34 3.38 -4.77 7.31
N GLN A 35 2.05 -4.66 7.24
CA GLN A 35 1.17 -5.76 6.89
C GLN A 35 0.73 -5.62 5.45
N SER A 36 0.79 -6.69 4.66
CA SER A 36 0.24 -6.70 3.31
C SER A 36 -0.98 -7.61 3.24
N ARG A 37 -2.08 -7.11 2.69
CA ARG A 37 -3.26 -7.93 2.38
C ARG A 37 -3.90 -7.53 1.07
N GLU A 38 -4.48 -8.50 0.39
CA GLU A 38 -5.26 -8.23 -0.82
C GLU A 38 -6.58 -7.54 -0.46
N MET A 39 -6.95 -6.53 -1.25
CA MET A 39 -8.22 -5.82 -1.13
C MET A 39 -9.36 -6.71 -1.59
N THR A 40 -10.40 -6.82 -0.77
CA THR A 40 -11.67 -7.37 -1.21
C THR A 40 -12.33 -6.45 -2.24
N ALA A 41 -13.28 -6.97 -3.02
CA ALA A 41 -14.03 -6.17 -3.99
C ALA A 41 -14.76 -4.99 -3.32
N ALA A 42 -15.32 -5.20 -2.13
CA ALA A 42 -15.99 -4.15 -1.36
C ALA A 42 -15.02 -3.04 -0.93
N GLU A 43 -13.83 -3.39 -0.48
CA GLU A 43 -12.79 -2.41 -0.11
C GLU A 43 -12.31 -1.65 -1.33
N ARG A 44 -12.07 -2.33 -2.45
CA ARG A 44 -11.66 -1.69 -3.71
C ARG A 44 -12.66 -0.61 -4.13
N GLU A 45 -13.96 -0.92 -4.06
CA GLU A 45 -15.02 0.05 -4.34
C GLU A 45 -15.09 1.19 -3.30
N ALA A 46 -14.87 0.89 -2.02
CA ALA A 46 -14.81 1.92 -0.98
C ALA A 46 -13.64 2.90 -1.20
N PHE A 47 -12.45 2.40 -1.49
CA PHE A 47 -11.27 3.22 -1.79
C PHE A 47 -11.46 4.01 -3.07
N LYS A 48 -12.05 3.41 -4.11
CA LYS A 48 -12.41 4.11 -5.35
C LYS A 48 -13.35 5.29 -5.09
N LYS A 49 -14.37 5.11 -4.23
CA LYS A 49 -15.29 6.19 -3.80
C LYS A 49 -14.58 7.28 -2.98
N ALA A 50 -13.55 6.92 -2.22
CA ALA A 50 -12.70 7.87 -1.51
C ALA A 50 -11.69 8.62 -2.42
N GLY A 51 -11.66 8.32 -3.72
CA GLY A 51 -10.73 8.94 -4.69
C GLY A 51 -9.41 8.20 -4.86
N HIS A 52 -9.24 7.05 -4.20
CA HIS A 52 -8.07 6.19 -4.32
C HIS A 52 -8.22 5.24 -5.51
N LEU A 53 -7.93 5.77 -6.71
CA LEU A 53 -8.09 5.05 -7.98
C LEU A 53 -6.90 4.16 -8.38
N ALA A 54 -5.79 4.23 -7.64
CA ALA A 54 -4.55 3.52 -7.95
C ALA A 54 -4.17 2.54 -6.83
N ALA A 55 -3.71 1.35 -7.21
CA ALA A 55 -3.12 0.40 -6.27
C ALA A 55 -1.58 0.55 -6.21
N PRO A 56 -0.95 0.22 -5.07
CA PRO A 56 -1.57 -0.21 -3.80
C PRO A 56 -2.17 0.97 -3.04
N VAL A 57 -3.06 0.70 -2.09
CA VAL A 57 -3.47 1.70 -1.09
C VAL A 57 -2.68 1.46 0.18
N VAL A 58 -1.94 2.45 0.65
CA VAL A 58 -1.20 2.35 1.91
C VAL A 58 -1.95 3.14 2.96
N VAL A 59 -2.31 2.46 4.04
CA VAL A 59 -2.95 3.04 5.21
C VAL A 59 -1.95 3.02 6.34
N THR A 60 -1.75 4.17 6.97
CA THR A 60 -0.95 4.33 8.18
C THR A 60 -1.80 5.02 9.25
N ASP A 61 -1.33 5.04 10.50
CA ASP A 61 -2.03 5.75 11.59
C ASP A 61 -2.26 7.25 11.31
N SER A 62 -1.41 7.88 10.46
CA SER A 62 -1.44 9.33 10.23
C SER A 62 -1.94 9.73 8.85
N GLU A 63 -1.69 8.90 7.85
CA GLU A 63 -2.02 9.21 6.46
C GLU A 63 -2.42 7.96 5.68
N THR A 64 -3.29 8.14 4.69
CA THR A 64 -3.62 7.13 3.68
C THR A 64 -3.36 7.71 2.29
N TRP A 65 -2.68 6.93 1.43
CA TRP A 65 -2.47 7.31 0.04
C TRP A 65 -2.61 6.12 -0.90
N ALA A 66 -2.80 6.44 -2.18
CA ALA A 66 -2.97 5.47 -3.26
C ALA A 66 -1.81 5.55 -4.25
N GLY A 67 -1.45 4.41 -4.83
CA GLY A 67 -0.37 4.27 -5.79
C GLY A 67 1.02 4.20 -5.15
N PHE A 68 2.02 3.91 -5.99
CA PHE A 68 3.42 3.88 -5.57
C PHE A 68 3.94 5.31 -5.34
N ARG A 69 4.18 5.65 -4.07
CA ARG A 69 4.67 6.97 -3.62
C ARG A 69 5.96 6.81 -2.82
N PRO A 70 7.13 6.69 -3.48
CA PRO A 70 8.40 6.55 -2.78
C PRO A 70 8.69 7.75 -1.89
N ASP A 71 8.24 8.95 -2.27
CA ASP A 71 8.35 10.17 -1.47
C ASP A 71 7.69 10.01 -0.08
N LYS A 72 6.45 9.50 -0.03
CA LYS A 72 5.76 9.22 1.24
C LYS A 72 6.44 8.13 2.04
N ILE A 73 6.86 7.05 1.37
CA ILE A 73 7.60 5.94 2.01
C ILE A 73 8.91 6.45 2.63
N LEU A 74 9.59 7.41 1.99
CA LEU A 74 10.80 8.05 2.51
C LEU A 74 10.53 8.87 3.78
N THR A 75 9.35 9.45 3.93
CA THR A 75 8.95 10.18 5.16
C THR A 75 8.54 9.27 6.31
N LEU A 76 8.19 8.01 6.04
CA LEU A 76 7.92 7.04 7.10
C LEU A 76 9.20 6.78 7.89
N THR A 77 9.19 7.17 9.16
CA THR A 77 10.24 6.83 10.11
C THR A 77 9.85 5.52 10.79
N THR A 78 10.82 4.63 10.98
CA THR A 78 10.70 3.44 11.84
C THR A 78 10.62 3.93 13.28
N LYS A 79 9.50 4.52 13.67
CA LYS A 79 9.31 5.04 15.03
C LYS A 79 8.81 3.90 15.91
N ASP A 80 9.75 3.08 16.35
CA ASP A 80 9.63 2.27 17.56
C ASP A 80 10.85 2.63 18.41
N SER A 81 10.58 3.36 19.50
CA SER A 81 11.49 3.65 20.61
C SER A 81 10.93 2.96 21.84
#